data_AF-A0AAV0V2D1-F1
#
_entry.id   AF-A0AAV0V2D1-F1
#
_cell.length_a   1.000
_cell.length_b   1.000
_cell.length_c   1.000
_cell.angle_alpha   90.00
_cell.angle_beta   90.00
_cell.angle_gamma   90.00
#
_symmetry.space_group_name_H-M   'P 1'
#
loop_
_entity.id
_entity.type
_entity.pdbx_description
1 polymer ?
#
loop_
_entity_poly.entity_id
_entity_poly.type
_entity_poly.pdbx_seq_one_letter_code
_entity_poly.pdbx_strand_id
1 'polypeptide(L)'
;MTRAKLSGRQIMQLFYTEVHRSQSVRSNANDAEVSTVFQCKCGKMRSQKLKHGYTNLVQHVLMKHADWVTAAVRDVCPSPVPAPESSAKSPSSVKKKCARTPRAPTEDKTTLCGDEGTLCDVPSGAKLDDVAVKETAVAVLQPSIPLQVQKRLHYLSWDDYFMSVAFLSAMRSKDPSTQVGACIVNPERKIVGIGYNGFPNGCGDDELPWARESETNLPLDTKYPYVCHAEMNAILNKNSTDVKGCTMYVALFPCNECAKLIIQSGIARVVYCSDKYKQDWKFVASRRLLDMAGVQYVQHQLQQSRVVIDFSLV
;
A
#
# COMPACT_ATOMS: atom_id res chain seq x y z
N MET A 1 23.95 28.11 8.36
CA MET A 1 23.37 26.82 7.92
C MET A 1 21.86 26.92 7.96
N THR A 2 21.16 26.52 6.90
CA THR A 2 19.69 26.49 6.85
C THR A 2 19.16 25.33 7.70
N ARG A 3 18.36 25.66 8.73
CA ARG A 3 17.79 24.67 9.66
C ARG A 3 16.73 23.84 8.95
N ALA A 4 17.00 22.56 8.70
CA ALA A 4 16.07 21.67 8.02
C ALA A 4 14.74 21.58 8.79
N LYS A 5 13.62 21.91 8.12
CA LYS A 5 12.29 21.76 8.72
C LYS A 5 11.89 20.28 8.70
N LEU A 6 11.93 19.64 9.87
CA LEU A 6 11.38 18.29 10.03
C LEU A 6 9.87 18.31 9.80
N SER A 7 9.37 17.27 9.14
CA SER A 7 7.94 17.00 9.02
C SER A 7 7.33 16.52 10.34
N GLY A 8 6.02 16.69 10.51
CA GLY A 8 5.30 16.19 11.69
C GLY A 8 5.52 14.69 11.94
N ARG A 9 5.64 13.89 10.88
CA ARG A 9 5.92 12.44 10.98
C ARG A 9 7.31 12.15 11.55
N GLN A 10 8.34 12.92 11.18
CA GLN A 10 9.69 12.78 11.75
C GLN A 10 9.72 13.19 13.22
N ILE A 11 8.94 14.20 13.62
CA ILE A 11 8.82 14.62 15.02
C ILE A 11 8.16 13.51 15.84
N MET A 12 7.07 12.91 15.35
CA MET A 12 6.44 11.74 15.98
C MET A 12 7.35 10.49 16.04
N GLN A 13 8.49 10.47 15.34
CA GLN A 13 9.51 9.41 15.43
C GLN A 13 10.65 9.73 16.43
N LEU A 14 10.73 10.95 16.96
CA LEU A 14 11.74 11.39 17.95
C LEU A 14 11.23 11.38 19.40
N PHE A 15 9.91 11.31 19.59
CA PHE A 15 9.25 11.27 20.90
C PHE A 15 8.38 10.02 21.01
N TYR A 16 8.52 9.28 22.11
CA TYR A 16 7.59 8.20 22.44
C TYR A 16 6.53 8.72 23.41
N THR A 17 5.28 8.32 23.17
CA THR A 17 4.12 8.65 24.01
C THR A 17 3.85 7.51 24.99
N GLU A 18 4.66 7.42 26.04
CA GLU A 18 4.37 6.54 27.17
C GLU A 18 3.25 7.16 28.02
N VAL A 19 2.01 6.73 27.76
CA VAL A 19 0.84 7.13 28.55
C VAL A 19 0.85 6.36 29.87
N HIS A 20 1.77 6.76 30.76
CA HIS A 20 1.81 6.27 32.14
C HIS A 20 0.56 6.74 32.91
N ARG A 21 -0.48 5.90 32.86
CA ARG A 21 -1.72 6.07 33.62
C ARG A 21 -1.44 5.73 35.08
N SER A 22 -1.06 6.74 35.87
CA SER A 22 -0.71 6.59 37.29
C SER A 22 -1.86 5.98 38.09
N GLN A 23 -1.66 4.77 38.60
CA GLN A 23 -2.58 4.14 39.55
C GLN A 23 -2.43 4.79 40.93
N SER A 24 -3.16 5.88 41.18
CA SER A 24 -3.35 6.41 42.53
C SER A 24 -4.42 5.62 43.29
N VAL A 25 -4.18 5.37 44.58
CA VAL A 25 -5.06 4.60 45.46
C VAL A 25 -6.45 5.26 45.64
N ARG A 26 -7.47 4.45 45.94
CA ARG A 26 -8.86 4.86 46.15
C ARG A 26 -9.02 6.03 47.15
N SER A 27 -9.60 7.15 46.70
CA SER A 27 -10.54 7.94 47.51
C SER A 27 -11.29 8.99 46.66
N ASN A 28 -12.64 8.95 46.75
CA ASN A 28 -13.65 9.98 46.44
C ASN A 28 -13.63 10.73 45.09
N ALA A 29 -14.80 11.27 44.72
CA ALA A 29 -15.02 11.91 43.42
C ALA A 29 -14.57 13.39 43.39
N ASN A 30 -13.75 13.73 42.41
CA ASN A 30 -13.83 14.92 41.54
C ASN A 30 -12.72 14.84 40.46
N ASP A 31 -12.85 15.61 39.37
CA ASP A 31 -12.08 15.53 38.12
C ASP A 31 -10.60 15.08 38.22
N ALA A 32 -10.36 13.81 37.90
CA ALA A 32 -9.01 13.27 37.69
C ALA A 32 -8.47 13.68 36.31
N GLU A 33 -8.01 14.92 36.17
CA GLU A 33 -7.46 15.46 34.92
C GLU A 33 -6.26 14.66 34.40
N VAL A 34 -6.47 13.84 33.36
CA VAL A 34 -5.42 13.00 32.76
C VAL A 34 -4.39 13.85 32.00
N SER A 35 -3.29 14.19 32.68
CA SER A 35 -2.11 14.77 32.04
C SER A 35 -1.31 13.70 31.29
N THR A 36 -0.88 13.97 30.05
CA THR A 36 -0.10 13.04 29.23
C THR A 36 1.39 13.28 29.41
N VAL A 37 2.18 12.24 29.66
CA VAL A 37 3.64 12.31 29.73
C VAL A 37 4.25 12.04 28.35
N PHE A 38 5.29 12.79 28.01
CA PHE A 38 6.05 12.65 26.77
C PHE A 38 7.53 12.46 27.11
N GLN A 39 8.16 11.45 26.52
CA GLN A 39 9.60 11.23 26.62
C GLN A 39 10.29 11.45 25.27
N CYS A 40 11.32 12.27 25.28
CA CYS A 40 12.25 12.43 24.17
C CYS A 40 13.23 11.26 24.12
N LYS A 41 13.70 10.86 22.93
CA LYS A 41 14.79 9.87 22.80
C LYS A 41 16.09 10.26 23.53
N CYS A 42 16.29 11.54 23.85
CA CYS A 42 17.37 12.02 24.73
C CYS A 42 17.03 11.96 26.24
N GLY A 43 16.11 11.08 26.66
CA GLY A 43 15.70 10.83 28.05
C GLY A 43 14.82 11.89 28.72
N LYS A 44 14.76 13.12 28.19
CA LYS A 44 14.00 14.24 28.79
C LYS A 44 12.48 13.96 28.80
N MET A 45 11.85 14.11 29.97
CA MET A 45 10.41 13.92 30.19
C MET A 45 9.68 15.22 30.58
N ARG A 46 8.44 15.38 30.10
CA ARG A 46 7.48 16.40 30.57
C ARG A 46 6.04 15.86 30.54
N SER A 47 5.22 16.31 31.48
CA SER A 47 3.76 16.10 31.44
C SER A 47 3.04 17.35 30.91
N GLN A 48 1.96 17.16 30.16
CA GLN A 48 1.09 18.22 29.66
C GLN A 48 -0.36 17.75 29.48
N LYS A 49 -1.31 18.63 29.79
CA LYS A 49 -2.74 18.43 29.49
C LYS A 49 -2.98 18.70 28.01
N LEU A 50 -3.38 17.69 27.23
CA LEU A 50 -3.82 17.88 25.85
C LEU A 50 -5.33 18.13 25.82
N LYS A 51 -5.77 19.13 25.03
CA LYS A 51 -7.15 19.17 24.55
C LYS A 51 -7.27 18.26 23.32
N HIS A 52 -8.40 17.56 23.21
CA HIS A 52 -8.69 16.45 22.29
C HIS A 52 -7.99 16.49 20.92
N GLY A 53 -7.44 15.34 20.51
CA GLY A 53 -6.90 15.09 19.17
C GLY A 53 -5.36 15.01 19.11
N TYR A 54 -4.85 14.07 18.32
CA TYR A 54 -3.41 13.77 18.16
C TYR A 54 -2.59 14.88 17.46
N THR A 55 -3.20 16.01 17.08
CA THR A 55 -2.57 17.10 16.31
C THR A 55 -1.74 18.07 17.16
N ASN A 56 -2.00 18.19 18.46
CA ASN A 56 -1.39 19.22 19.31
C ASN A 56 0.11 19.00 19.60
N LEU A 57 0.60 17.74 19.63
CA LEU A 57 1.98 17.43 20.03
C LEU A 57 3.02 18.02 19.07
N VAL A 58 2.84 17.83 17.76
CA VAL A 58 3.76 18.33 16.73
C VAL A 58 3.88 19.86 16.80
N GLN A 59 2.75 20.56 16.95
CA GLN A 59 2.71 22.01 16.97
C GLN A 59 3.29 22.57 18.29
N HIS A 60 3.04 21.92 19.43
CA HIS A 60 3.63 22.34 20.71
C HIS A 60 5.16 22.18 20.70
N VAL A 61 5.68 21.01 20.32
CA VAL A 61 7.12 20.73 20.28
C VAL A 61 7.86 21.70 19.36
N LEU A 62 7.34 21.94 18.15
CA LEU A 62 7.96 22.87 17.19
C LEU A 62 7.97 24.32 17.66
N MET A 63 6.88 24.80 18.27
CA MET A 63 6.74 26.23 18.62
C MET A 63 7.34 26.60 19.98
N LYS A 64 7.47 25.65 20.92
CA LYS A 64 7.93 25.92 22.29
C LYS A 64 9.30 25.32 22.62
N HIS A 65 9.69 24.20 22.01
CA HIS A 65 10.86 23.40 22.42
C HIS A 65 11.73 22.97 21.23
N ALA A 66 12.08 23.92 20.36
CA ALA A 66 12.96 23.70 19.21
C ALA A 66 14.40 23.30 19.61
N ASP A 67 14.82 23.52 20.85
CA ASP A 67 16.07 23.02 21.43
C ASP A 67 16.04 21.50 21.60
N TRP A 68 14.90 20.92 22.05
CA TRP A 68 14.72 19.46 22.19
C TRP A 68 14.85 18.75 20.84
N VAL A 69 14.26 19.33 19.78
CA VAL A 69 14.42 18.83 18.40
C VAL A 69 15.90 18.84 17.97
N THR A 70 16.66 19.83 18.41
CA THR A 70 18.10 19.95 18.07
C THR A 70 18.94 18.92 18.81
N ALA A 71 18.59 18.59 20.06
CA ALA A 71 19.24 17.52 20.82
C ALA A 71 18.92 16.14 20.21
N ALA A 72 17.63 15.83 20.02
CA ALA A 72 17.19 14.54 19.50
C ALA A 72 17.74 14.21 18.09
N VAL A 73 18.01 15.22 17.26
CA VAL A 73 18.68 15.04 15.95
C VAL A 73 20.18 14.79 16.08
N ARG A 74 20.86 15.32 17.11
CA ARG A 74 22.29 15.07 17.37
C ARG A 74 22.54 13.66 17.89
N ASP A 75 21.68 13.17 18.80
CA ASP A 75 21.86 11.83 19.39
C ASP A 75 21.61 10.69 18.38
N VAL A 76 20.91 10.98 17.27
CA VAL A 76 20.63 10.03 16.17
C VAL A 76 21.75 10.02 15.10
N CYS A 77 22.66 11.00 15.11
CA CYS A 77 23.79 11.10 14.17
C CYS A 77 25.02 11.71 14.86
N PRO A 78 25.94 10.89 15.41
CA PRO A 78 27.20 11.40 15.94
C PRO A 78 27.98 12.13 14.83
N SER A 79 28.45 13.33 15.12
CA SER A 79 29.18 14.17 14.16
C SER A 79 30.44 13.47 13.64
N PRO A 80 30.75 13.55 12.33
CA PRO A 80 32.07 13.14 11.86
C PRO A 80 33.15 14.04 12.46
N VAL A 81 34.28 13.44 12.86
CA VAL A 81 35.44 14.16 13.38
C VAL A 81 36.05 15.01 12.26
N PRO A 82 36.34 16.31 12.49
CA PRO A 82 36.95 17.15 11.46
C PRO A 82 38.40 16.73 11.20
N ALA A 83 38.75 16.53 9.93
CA ALA A 83 40.13 16.42 9.48
C ALA A 83 40.82 17.81 9.52
N PRO A 84 42.15 17.90 9.72
CA PRO A 84 42.87 19.16 9.76
C PRO A 84 42.84 19.90 8.42
N GLU A 85 42.82 21.23 8.48
CA GLU A 85 42.70 22.10 7.31
C GLU A 85 43.96 22.13 6.44
N SER A 86 43.78 22.18 5.12
CA SER A 86 44.80 22.63 4.16
C SER A 86 44.15 23.52 3.10
N SER A 87 44.89 24.49 2.57
CA SER A 87 44.32 25.68 1.93
C SER A 87 44.75 25.85 0.47
N ALA A 88 43.76 26.05 -0.42
CA ALA A 88 43.94 26.50 -1.80
C ALA A 88 42.66 27.17 -2.33
N LYS A 89 42.75 27.97 -3.40
CA LYS A 89 41.67 28.84 -3.91
C LYS A 89 41.30 28.57 -5.37
N SER A 90 40.00 28.44 -5.67
CA SER A 90 39.31 28.98 -6.88
C SER A 90 39.74 28.49 -8.31
N PRO A 91 39.03 28.86 -9.40
CA PRO A 91 37.60 28.65 -9.64
C PRO A 91 37.20 28.14 -11.07
N SER A 92 35.96 27.67 -11.22
CA SER A 92 35.06 27.77 -12.40
C SER A 92 35.48 27.41 -13.84
N SER A 93 34.73 26.50 -14.48
CA SER A 93 34.23 26.62 -15.89
C SER A 93 33.12 25.57 -16.14
N VAL A 94 31.90 25.96 -16.54
CA VAL A 94 31.34 26.20 -17.89
C VAL A 94 30.93 24.94 -18.68
N LYS A 95 29.69 24.95 -19.20
CA LYS A 95 29.01 23.85 -19.91
C LYS A 95 29.43 23.77 -21.39
N LYS A 96 29.41 22.57 -21.99
CA LYS A 96 29.07 22.38 -23.41
C LYS A 96 28.14 21.17 -23.60
N LYS A 97 27.03 21.38 -24.32
CA LYS A 97 26.28 20.32 -25.01
C LYS A 97 26.83 20.20 -26.43
N CYS A 98 26.71 19.04 -27.07
CA CYS A 98 26.70 18.92 -28.52
C CYS A 98 25.64 17.89 -28.95
N ALA A 99 25.00 18.10 -30.10
CA ALA A 99 23.95 17.22 -30.62
C ALA A 99 23.73 17.46 -32.12
N ARG A 100 23.63 16.37 -32.91
CA ARG A 100 23.04 16.18 -34.26
C ARG A 100 23.47 14.78 -34.75
N THR A 101 22.60 13.76 -34.91
CA THR A 101 21.52 13.48 -35.89
C THR A 101 22.02 12.85 -37.22
N PRO A 102 21.23 11.97 -37.89
CA PRO A 102 21.77 10.82 -38.66
C PRO A 102 21.40 10.78 -40.16
N ARG A 103 21.84 9.72 -40.88
CA ARG A 103 21.18 9.18 -42.09
C ARG A 103 21.51 7.69 -42.34
N ALA A 104 20.76 7.05 -43.26
CA ALA A 104 20.77 5.63 -43.67
C ALA A 104 21.07 5.54 -45.22
N PRO A 105 20.74 4.50 -46.06
CA PRO A 105 19.91 3.27 -45.91
C PRO A 105 20.44 2.00 -46.68
N THR A 106 19.55 1.19 -47.32
CA THR A 106 19.72 0.05 -48.30
C THR A 106 20.22 -1.31 -47.73
N GLU A 107 19.49 -2.46 -47.76
CA GLU A 107 19.00 -3.40 -48.84
C GLU A 107 19.92 -4.66 -48.94
N ASP A 108 19.55 -5.90 -49.36
CA ASP A 108 18.28 -6.52 -49.85
C ASP A 108 18.11 -8.02 -49.37
N LYS A 109 17.44 -8.91 -50.13
CA LYS A 109 16.80 -10.17 -49.68
C LYS A 109 17.40 -11.53 -50.17
N THR A 110 17.08 -12.56 -49.36
CA THR A 110 16.95 -14.03 -49.57
C THR A 110 17.09 -14.70 -50.95
N THR A 111 17.70 -15.90 -50.97
CA THR A 111 17.45 -17.05 -51.89
C THR A 111 17.72 -18.38 -51.12
N LEU A 112 17.67 -19.58 -51.72
CA LEU A 112 17.36 -20.88 -51.06
C LEU A 112 18.05 -22.12 -51.68
N CYS A 113 17.71 -23.32 -51.16
CA CYS A 113 18.09 -24.71 -51.57
C CYS A 113 19.47 -25.24 -51.08
N GLY A 114 19.68 -26.54 -50.77
CA GLY A 114 18.76 -27.65 -50.45
C GLY A 114 19.21 -29.07 -50.89
N ASP A 115 19.41 -30.01 -49.93
CA ASP A 115 19.14 -31.48 -49.95
C ASP A 115 19.80 -32.43 -51.01
N GLU A 116 20.07 -33.76 -50.86
CA GLU A 116 19.91 -34.84 -49.84
C GLU A 116 21.05 -35.93 -49.90
N GLY A 117 21.18 -36.81 -48.88
CA GLY A 117 21.59 -38.25 -49.01
C GLY A 117 23.07 -38.66 -48.80
N THR A 118 23.47 -39.90 -48.46
CA THR A 118 22.80 -41.18 -48.04
C THR A 118 23.85 -42.15 -47.38
N LEU A 119 23.38 -43.20 -46.66
CA LEU A 119 24.03 -44.43 -46.09
C LEU A 119 25.38 -44.96 -46.70
N CYS A 120 26.23 -45.80 -46.07
CA CYS A 120 26.03 -46.93 -45.11
C CYS A 120 27.28 -47.32 -44.24
N ASP A 121 27.22 -48.48 -43.56
CA ASP A 121 28.05 -48.93 -42.40
C ASP A 121 29.43 -49.62 -42.63
N VAL A 122 30.37 -49.36 -41.68
CA VAL A 122 31.13 -50.29 -40.78
C VAL A 122 31.54 -51.69 -41.36
N PRO A 123 32.83 -52.15 -41.33
CA PRO A 123 33.49 -52.51 -40.04
C PRO A 123 35.04 -52.57 -39.88
N SER A 124 35.42 -52.71 -38.59
CA SER A 124 36.64 -53.37 -38.04
C SER A 124 37.98 -52.59 -37.99
N GLY A 125 38.85 -52.87 -36.99
CA GLY A 125 40.26 -52.42 -37.10
C GLY A 125 41.20 -52.19 -35.89
N ALA A 126 40.82 -52.42 -34.63
CA ALA A 126 41.71 -52.57 -33.43
C ALA A 126 42.98 -51.69 -33.19
N LYS A 127 43.01 -51.05 -31.99
CA LYS A 127 44.19 -50.69 -31.13
C LYS A 127 45.05 -49.46 -31.49
N LEU A 128 45.24 -48.51 -30.54
CA LEU A 128 46.32 -48.36 -29.51
C LEU A 128 47.73 -48.24 -30.12
N ASP A 129 48.59 -47.25 -29.79
CA ASP A 129 48.52 -46.01 -29.01
C ASP A 129 49.69 -45.12 -29.46
N ASP A 130 49.64 -43.77 -29.35
CA ASP A 130 50.85 -43.00 -28.97
C ASP A 130 50.55 -41.57 -28.48
N VAL A 131 51.50 -40.98 -27.72
CA VAL A 131 51.24 -39.87 -26.77
C VAL A 131 52.37 -38.84 -26.70
N ALA A 132 52.17 -37.52 -26.68
CA ALA A 132 51.05 -36.63 -27.07
C ALA A 132 51.54 -35.16 -26.99
N VAL A 133 50.88 -34.20 -27.66
CA VAL A 133 51.10 -32.75 -27.44
C VAL A 133 49.92 -32.14 -26.69
N LYS A 134 50.16 -31.60 -25.49
CA LYS A 134 49.20 -30.75 -24.79
C LYS A 134 49.36 -29.31 -25.26
N GLU A 135 48.59 -28.92 -26.27
CA GLU A 135 48.43 -27.52 -26.61
C GLU A 135 47.55 -26.85 -25.53
N THR A 136 48.14 -25.93 -24.77
CA THR A 136 47.44 -25.24 -23.67
C THR A 136 46.46 -24.23 -24.24
N ALA A 137 45.26 -24.69 -24.58
CA ALA A 137 44.18 -23.86 -25.09
C ALA A 137 43.90 -22.70 -24.13
N VAL A 138 44.35 -21.50 -24.51
CA VAL A 138 44.01 -20.27 -23.79
C VAL A 138 42.51 -20.08 -23.94
N ALA A 139 41.76 -20.34 -22.87
CA ALA A 139 40.32 -20.20 -22.85
C ALA A 139 39.97 -18.72 -23.11
N VAL A 140 39.65 -18.40 -24.36
CA VAL A 140 39.15 -17.09 -24.76
C VAL A 140 37.86 -16.86 -23.98
N LEU A 141 37.94 -15.99 -22.98
CA LEU A 141 36.79 -15.60 -22.16
C LEU A 141 35.77 -14.95 -23.09
N GLN A 142 34.79 -15.73 -23.53
CA GLN A 142 33.67 -15.23 -24.31
C GLN A 142 33.03 -14.08 -23.52
N PRO A 143 32.81 -12.90 -24.13
CA PRO A 143 32.23 -11.77 -23.43
C PRO A 143 30.86 -12.21 -22.91
N SER A 144 30.69 -12.19 -21.59
CA SER A 144 29.50 -12.73 -20.94
C SER A 144 28.26 -12.02 -21.46
N ILE A 145 27.40 -12.79 -22.15
CA ILE A 145 26.14 -12.29 -22.68
C ILE A 145 25.40 -11.61 -21.53
N PRO A 146 25.05 -10.30 -21.63
CA PRO A 146 24.36 -9.61 -20.56
C PRO A 146 23.06 -10.35 -20.26
N LEU A 147 22.95 -10.91 -19.06
CA LEU A 147 21.80 -11.70 -18.66
C LEU A 147 20.57 -10.79 -18.75
N GLN A 148 19.73 -10.96 -19.78
CA GLN A 148 18.55 -10.12 -19.98
C GLN A 148 17.49 -10.52 -18.94
N VAL A 149 17.62 -9.96 -17.73
CA VAL A 149 16.64 -10.11 -16.66
C VAL A 149 15.35 -9.43 -17.08
N GLN A 150 14.44 -10.22 -17.67
CA GLN A 150 13.11 -9.75 -18.02
C GLN A 150 12.23 -9.62 -16.77
N LYS A 151 11.19 -8.78 -16.86
CA LYS A 151 10.18 -8.71 -15.80
C LYS A 151 9.46 -10.07 -15.64
N ARG A 152 9.08 -10.42 -14.41
CA ARG A 152 8.11 -11.51 -14.14
C ARG A 152 6.88 -11.31 -15.03
N LEU A 153 6.32 -12.41 -15.58
CA LEU A 153 5.10 -12.37 -16.38
C LEU A 153 3.84 -12.43 -15.49
N HIS A 154 3.82 -13.33 -14.52
CA HIS A 154 2.65 -13.61 -13.66
C HIS A 154 2.58 -12.70 -12.42
N TYR A 155 2.67 -11.38 -12.57
CA TYR A 155 2.37 -10.44 -11.48
C TYR A 155 0.90 -10.01 -11.54
N LEU A 156 0.31 -9.68 -10.39
CA LEU A 156 -1.07 -9.16 -10.33
C LEU A 156 -1.17 -7.84 -11.09
N SER A 157 -2.23 -7.66 -11.87
CA SER A 157 -2.64 -6.33 -12.32
C SER A 157 -3.14 -5.48 -11.15
N TRP A 158 -3.22 -4.17 -11.35
CA TRP A 158 -3.63 -3.25 -10.30
C TRP A 158 -5.09 -3.46 -9.86
N ASP A 159 -6.02 -3.66 -10.80
CA ASP A 159 -7.43 -3.89 -10.48
C ASP A 159 -7.63 -5.26 -9.77
N ASP A 160 -6.91 -6.32 -10.18
CA ASP A 160 -6.85 -7.60 -9.42
C ASP A 160 -6.27 -7.40 -8.01
N TYR A 161 -5.19 -6.62 -7.86
CA TYR A 161 -4.55 -6.35 -6.57
C TYR A 161 -5.48 -5.57 -5.62
N PHE A 162 -6.10 -4.48 -6.07
CA PHE A 162 -6.99 -3.70 -5.22
C PHE A 162 -8.29 -4.43 -4.89
N MET A 163 -8.81 -5.25 -5.82
CA MET A 163 -9.91 -6.17 -5.52
C MET A 163 -9.48 -7.25 -4.51
N SER A 164 -8.27 -7.80 -4.64
CA SER A 164 -7.71 -8.75 -3.66
C SER A 164 -7.55 -8.13 -2.28
N VAL A 165 -7.15 -6.86 -2.18
CA VAL A 165 -7.14 -6.12 -0.90
C VAL A 165 -8.55 -5.96 -0.33
N ALA A 166 -9.56 -5.70 -1.16
CA ALA A 166 -10.95 -5.64 -0.72
C ALA A 166 -11.44 -7.00 -0.18
N PHE A 167 -11.16 -8.11 -0.86
CA PHE A 167 -11.47 -9.46 -0.36
C PHE A 167 -10.69 -9.85 0.91
N LEU A 168 -9.39 -9.56 0.97
CA LEU A 168 -8.58 -9.76 2.18
C LEU A 168 -9.10 -8.94 3.36
N SER A 169 -9.61 -7.74 3.10
CA SER A 169 -10.25 -6.89 4.12
C SER A 169 -11.58 -7.48 4.59
N ALA A 170 -12.36 -8.13 3.71
CA ALA A 170 -13.59 -8.82 4.10
C ALA A 170 -13.34 -9.91 5.17
N MET A 171 -12.18 -10.58 5.14
CA MET A 171 -11.76 -11.57 6.15
C MET A 171 -11.54 -11.00 7.56
N ARG A 172 -11.67 -9.68 7.75
CA ARG A 172 -11.70 -9.03 9.08
C ARG A 172 -13.11 -8.87 9.65
N SER A 173 -14.16 -9.10 8.86
CA SER A 173 -15.55 -9.08 9.33
C SER A 173 -15.84 -10.25 10.28
N LYS A 174 -16.75 -10.01 11.23
CA LYS A 174 -17.28 -11.01 12.17
C LYS A 174 -18.71 -11.41 11.82
N ASP A 175 -19.29 -10.82 10.77
CA ASP A 175 -20.61 -11.18 10.27
C ASP A 175 -20.59 -12.64 9.80
N PRO A 176 -21.35 -13.56 10.42
CA PRO A 176 -21.32 -14.98 10.08
C PRO A 176 -22.03 -15.28 8.75
N SER A 177 -22.88 -14.37 8.25
CA SER A 177 -23.69 -14.58 7.04
C SER A 177 -23.07 -14.00 5.77
N THR A 178 -22.36 -12.87 5.87
CA THR A 178 -21.91 -12.13 4.69
C THR A 178 -20.73 -11.23 5.03
N GLN A 179 -19.56 -11.54 4.46
CA GLN A 179 -18.34 -10.75 4.60
C GLN A 179 -18.14 -9.91 3.33
N VAL A 180 -18.07 -8.59 3.49
CA VAL A 180 -17.80 -7.62 2.42
C VAL A 180 -16.63 -6.77 2.84
N GLY A 181 -15.74 -6.46 1.90
CA GLY A 181 -14.66 -5.51 2.09
C GLY A 181 -14.58 -4.51 0.93
N ALA A 182 -13.99 -3.35 1.22
CA ALA A 182 -13.83 -2.24 0.30
C ALA A 182 -12.44 -1.59 0.47
N CYS A 183 -11.87 -1.14 -0.65
CA CYS A 183 -10.55 -0.53 -0.75
C CYS A 183 -10.64 0.73 -1.62
N ILE A 184 -10.32 1.90 -1.08
CA ILE A 184 -10.37 3.18 -1.80
C ILE A 184 -8.95 3.55 -2.23
N VAL A 185 -8.80 3.89 -3.51
CA VAL A 185 -7.52 4.07 -4.19
C VAL A 185 -7.50 5.42 -4.91
N ASN A 186 -6.43 6.19 -4.74
CA ASN A 186 -6.28 7.49 -5.37
C ASN A 186 -5.68 7.41 -6.80
N PRO A 187 -5.64 8.51 -7.57
CA PRO A 187 -5.13 8.50 -8.95
C PRO A 187 -3.68 7.99 -9.10
N GLU A 188 -2.80 8.24 -8.12
CA GLU A 188 -1.44 7.68 -8.10
C GLU A 188 -1.36 6.23 -7.58
N ARG A 189 -2.48 5.49 -7.54
CA ARG A 189 -2.57 4.07 -7.18
C ARG A 189 -2.14 3.77 -5.73
N LYS A 190 -2.38 4.71 -4.81
CA LYS A 190 -2.16 4.54 -3.38
C LYS A 190 -3.47 4.20 -2.69
N ILE A 191 -3.45 3.25 -1.77
CA ILE A 191 -4.61 2.91 -0.93
C ILE A 191 -4.79 4.02 0.11
N VAL A 192 -5.93 4.70 0.05
CA VAL A 192 -6.26 5.85 0.89
C VAL A 192 -7.38 5.59 1.90
N GLY A 193 -8.06 4.45 1.83
CA GLY A 193 -9.05 3.98 2.82
C GLY A 193 -9.34 2.49 2.66
N ILE A 194 -9.61 1.80 3.77
CA ILE A 194 -9.94 0.36 3.79
C ILE A 194 -11.11 0.14 4.77
N GLY A 195 -12.05 -0.70 4.39
CA GLY A 195 -13.21 -1.05 5.21
C GLY A 195 -13.69 -2.48 5.01
N TYR A 196 -14.43 -2.97 5.99
CA TYR A 196 -15.16 -4.22 5.99
C TYR A 196 -16.45 -4.03 6.80
N ASN A 197 -17.47 -4.87 6.61
CA ASN A 197 -18.71 -4.73 7.35
C ASN A 197 -18.55 -5.16 8.82
N GLY A 198 -19.06 -4.37 9.75
CA GLY A 198 -18.88 -4.54 11.19
C GLY A 198 -19.72 -3.56 12.01
N PHE A 199 -19.83 -3.74 13.32
CA PHE A 199 -20.49 -2.76 14.19
C PHE A 199 -19.65 -1.47 14.37
N PRO A 200 -20.24 -0.39 14.94
CA PRO A 200 -19.53 0.88 15.12
C PRO A 200 -18.37 0.78 16.11
N ASN A 201 -17.40 1.70 16.00
CA ASN A 201 -16.24 1.75 16.89
C ASN A 201 -16.68 1.91 18.35
N GLY A 202 -16.37 0.91 19.19
CA GLY A 202 -16.70 0.90 20.62
C GLY A 202 -17.95 0.10 20.99
N CYS A 203 -18.67 -0.47 20.03
CA CYS A 203 -19.69 -1.49 20.27
C CYS A 203 -19.06 -2.90 20.20
N GLY A 204 -19.34 -3.79 21.15
CA GLY A 204 -18.81 -5.14 21.15
C GLY A 204 -19.38 -6.02 20.03
N ASP A 205 -18.53 -6.81 19.37
CA ASP A 205 -18.98 -7.82 18.40
C ASP A 205 -19.79 -8.95 19.05
N ASP A 206 -19.66 -9.14 20.38
CA ASP A 206 -20.40 -10.11 21.19
C ASP A 206 -21.60 -9.48 21.94
N GLU A 207 -21.76 -8.15 21.89
CA GLU A 207 -22.81 -7.40 22.62
C GLU A 207 -24.06 -7.12 21.76
N LEU A 208 -23.89 -7.11 20.42
CA LEU A 208 -24.93 -6.75 19.46
C LEU A 208 -25.29 -7.95 18.57
N PRO A 209 -26.57 -8.10 18.17
CA PRO A 209 -27.03 -9.30 17.48
C PRO A 209 -26.52 -9.36 16.04
N TRP A 210 -25.87 -10.47 15.67
CA TRP A 210 -25.51 -10.79 14.29
C TRP A 210 -26.65 -11.39 13.44
N ALA A 211 -27.78 -11.67 14.08
CA ALA A 211 -28.95 -12.31 13.48
C ALA A 211 -29.55 -11.48 12.32
N ARG A 212 -30.16 -12.18 11.37
CA ARG A 212 -30.87 -11.58 10.22
C ARG A 212 -32.38 -11.47 10.45
N GLU A 213 -32.90 -12.29 11.34
CA GLU A 213 -34.32 -12.46 11.65
C GLU A 213 -34.46 -12.39 13.18
N SER A 214 -35.57 -11.86 13.67
CA SER A 214 -35.87 -11.71 15.10
C SER A 214 -36.97 -12.69 15.48
N GLU A 215 -36.75 -13.48 16.53
CA GLU A 215 -37.78 -14.35 17.12
C GLU A 215 -38.95 -13.55 17.70
N THR A 216 -38.70 -12.32 18.17
CA THR A 216 -39.72 -11.42 18.73
C THR A 216 -40.38 -10.51 17.68
N ASN A 217 -39.88 -10.55 16.43
CA ASN A 217 -40.16 -9.61 15.33
C ASN A 217 -39.71 -8.14 15.60
N LEU A 218 -38.91 -7.88 16.65
CA LEU A 218 -38.31 -6.56 16.88
C LEU A 218 -37.08 -6.34 15.98
N PRO A 219 -36.99 -5.23 15.22
CA PRO A 219 -35.81 -4.93 14.40
C PRO A 219 -34.49 -4.85 15.17
N LEU A 220 -34.56 -4.55 16.47
CA LEU A 220 -33.43 -4.42 17.39
C LEU A 220 -32.74 -5.75 17.71
N ASP A 221 -33.39 -6.90 17.48
CA ASP A 221 -32.75 -8.22 17.66
C ASP A 221 -31.98 -8.65 16.39
N THR A 222 -31.91 -7.79 15.36
CA THR A 222 -31.21 -8.06 14.11
C THR A 222 -30.00 -7.14 13.95
N LYS A 223 -29.02 -7.53 13.14
CA LYS A 223 -27.85 -6.67 12.86
C LYS A 223 -28.17 -5.38 12.09
N TYR A 224 -29.33 -5.29 11.45
CA TYR A 224 -29.61 -4.26 10.46
C TYR A 224 -29.63 -2.81 10.96
N PRO A 225 -30.04 -2.49 12.21
CA PRO A 225 -29.89 -1.14 12.77
C PRO A 225 -28.45 -0.76 13.11
N TYR A 226 -27.54 -1.74 13.23
CA TYR A 226 -26.21 -1.56 13.84
C TYR A 226 -25.04 -1.73 12.87
N VAL A 227 -25.16 -2.57 11.83
CA VAL A 227 -24.04 -2.96 10.98
C VAL A 227 -23.63 -1.84 10.02
N CYS A 228 -22.44 -1.28 10.23
CA CYS A 228 -21.79 -0.40 9.26
C CYS A 228 -21.30 -1.22 8.06
N HIS A 229 -21.62 -0.75 6.86
CA HIS A 229 -21.19 -1.34 5.60
C HIS A 229 -19.69 -1.14 5.33
N ALA A 230 -19.10 -1.98 4.47
CA ALA A 230 -17.68 -1.92 4.14
C ALA A 230 -17.30 -0.60 3.43
N GLU A 231 -18.16 -0.13 2.54
CA GLU A 231 -18.02 1.11 1.77
C GLU A 231 -18.01 2.33 2.71
N MET A 232 -18.95 2.37 3.66
CA MET A 232 -19.03 3.39 4.72
C MET A 232 -17.75 3.38 5.58
N ASN A 233 -17.36 2.21 6.07
CA ASN A 233 -16.16 2.07 6.89
C ASN A 233 -14.89 2.48 6.12
N ALA A 234 -14.78 2.20 4.82
CA ALA A 234 -13.64 2.63 4.01
C ALA A 234 -13.55 4.15 3.83
N ILE A 235 -14.69 4.84 3.68
CA ILE A 235 -14.78 6.32 3.56
C ILE A 235 -14.45 7.01 4.90
N LEU A 236 -14.81 6.38 6.03
CA LEU A 236 -14.52 6.88 7.37
C LEU A 236 -13.07 6.62 7.78
N ASN A 237 -12.54 5.42 7.55
CA ASN A 237 -11.18 4.98 7.88
C ASN A 237 -10.08 5.54 6.94
N LYS A 238 -10.35 6.60 6.19
CA LYS A 238 -9.39 7.16 5.23
C LYS A 238 -8.17 7.76 5.92
N ASN A 239 -6.99 7.56 5.32
CA ASN A 239 -5.71 8.12 5.77
C ASN A 239 -5.37 9.46 5.10
N SER A 240 -6.37 10.09 4.47
CA SER A 240 -6.31 11.25 3.58
C SER A 240 -7.37 12.29 3.96
N THR A 241 -7.16 13.54 3.55
CA THR A 241 -8.09 14.65 3.85
C THR A 241 -9.49 14.39 3.29
N ASP A 242 -9.56 13.96 2.04
CA ASP A 242 -10.77 13.49 1.37
C ASP A 242 -10.43 12.39 0.36
N VAL A 243 -11.46 11.82 -0.26
CA VAL A 243 -11.35 10.74 -1.27
C VAL A 243 -11.93 11.18 -2.63
N LYS A 244 -11.89 12.49 -2.92
CA LYS A 244 -12.40 13.03 -4.19
C LYS A 244 -11.59 12.50 -5.37
N GLY A 245 -12.26 12.15 -6.45
CA GLY A 245 -11.63 11.58 -7.65
C GLY A 245 -11.03 10.18 -7.45
N CYS A 246 -11.20 9.55 -6.28
CA CYS A 246 -10.71 8.20 -6.02
C CYS A 246 -11.58 7.14 -6.70
N THR A 247 -11.04 5.92 -6.78
CA THR A 247 -11.77 4.69 -7.16
C THR A 247 -11.99 3.82 -5.94
N MET A 248 -13.21 3.34 -5.71
CA MET A 248 -13.52 2.31 -4.71
C MET A 248 -13.59 0.92 -5.35
N TYR A 249 -12.77 -0.01 -4.88
CA TYR A 249 -12.87 -1.45 -5.18
C TYR A 249 -13.69 -2.12 -4.07
N VAL A 250 -14.69 -2.93 -4.40
CA VAL A 250 -15.61 -3.54 -3.42
C VAL A 250 -16.06 -4.95 -3.83
N ALA A 251 -16.17 -5.87 -2.88
CA ALA A 251 -16.54 -7.26 -3.17
C ALA A 251 -17.99 -7.42 -3.70
N LEU A 252 -18.89 -6.52 -3.33
CA LEU A 252 -20.32 -6.51 -3.68
C LEU A 252 -20.75 -5.11 -4.14
N PHE A 253 -21.65 -5.00 -5.12
CA PHE A 253 -22.21 -3.72 -5.57
C PHE A 253 -22.80 -2.92 -4.39
N PRO A 254 -22.56 -1.60 -4.27
CA PRO A 254 -23.00 -0.82 -3.12
C PRO A 254 -24.52 -0.70 -3.05
N CYS A 255 -25.08 -0.72 -1.83
CA CYS A 255 -26.49 -0.41 -1.60
C CYS A 255 -26.77 1.10 -1.79
N ASN A 256 -28.03 1.51 -1.86
CA ASN A 256 -28.42 2.91 -2.06
C ASN A 256 -27.88 3.87 -0.98
N GLU A 257 -27.78 3.42 0.28
CA GLU A 257 -27.20 4.24 1.36
C GLU A 257 -25.68 4.41 1.18
N CYS A 258 -24.97 3.36 0.75
CA CYS A 258 -23.56 3.45 0.44
C CYS A 258 -23.29 4.28 -0.83
N ALA A 259 -24.19 4.23 -1.83
CA ALA A 259 -24.13 5.13 -2.99
C ALA A 259 -24.19 6.61 -2.59
N LYS A 260 -25.08 6.99 -1.65
CA LYS A 260 -25.11 8.36 -1.10
C LYS A 260 -23.75 8.76 -0.52
N LEU A 261 -23.12 7.88 0.27
CA LEU A 261 -21.80 8.16 0.87
C LEU A 261 -20.68 8.25 -0.18
N ILE A 262 -20.68 7.36 -1.18
CA ILE A 262 -19.74 7.37 -2.31
C ILE A 262 -19.84 8.69 -3.09
N ILE A 263 -21.06 9.12 -3.42
CA ILE A 263 -21.33 10.39 -4.12
C ILE A 263 -20.90 11.60 -3.27
N GLN A 264 -21.38 11.69 -2.02
CA GLN A 264 -21.11 12.85 -1.15
C GLN A 264 -19.64 12.94 -0.70
N SER A 265 -18.88 11.85 -0.75
CA SER A 265 -17.42 11.87 -0.55
C SER A 265 -16.60 12.18 -1.81
N GLY A 266 -17.26 12.25 -2.98
CA GLY A 266 -16.67 12.62 -4.27
C GLY A 266 -15.89 11.50 -4.97
N ILE A 267 -16.14 10.24 -4.63
CA ILE A 267 -15.53 9.08 -5.29
C ILE A 267 -16.07 9.01 -6.73
N ALA A 268 -15.18 8.96 -7.72
CA ALA A 268 -15.53 9.10 -9.13
C ALA A 268 -15.79 7.77 -9.85
N ARG A 269 -15.26 6.65 -9.34
CA ARG A 269 -15.41 5.31 -9.91
C ARG A 269 -15.63 4.24 -8.84
N VAL A 270 -16.52 3.30 -9.10
CA VAL A 270 -16.72 2.07 -8.32
C VAL A 270 -16.37 0.86 -9.18
N VAL A 271 -15.55 -0.04 -8.65
CA VAL A 271 -15.17 -1.31 -9.27
C VAL A 271 -15.65 -2.42 -8.36
N TYR A 272 -16.60 -3.24 -8.82
CA TYR A 272 -17.26 -4.24 -7.98
C TYR A 272 -17.05 -5.67 -8.51
N CYS A 273 -16.94 -6.65 -7.63
CA CYS A 273 -16.80 -8.06 -8.06
C CYS A 273 -18.15 -8.74 -8.34
N SER A 274 -19.16 -8.53 -7.47
CA SER A 274 -20.46 -9.19 -7.55
C SER A 274 -21.63 -8.20 -7.57
N ASP A 275 -22.62 -8.43 -8.43
CA ASP A 275 -23.94 -7.78 -8.39
C ASP A 275 -25.06 -8.85 -8.25
N LYS A 276 -24.88 -9.78 -7.29
CA LYS A 276 -25.84 -10.88 -7.04
C LYS A 276 -27.23 -10.41 -6.60
N TYR A 277 -27.39 -9.16 -6.19
CA TYR A 277 -28.64 -8.57 -5.74
C TYR A 277 -29.21 -7.54 -6.73
N LYS A 278 -28.81 -7.58 -8.01
CA LYS A 278 -29.14 -6.55 -9.01
C LYS A 278 -30.63 -6.18 -9.13
N GLN A 279 -31.56 -7.08 -8.83
CA GLN A 279 -33.01 -6.82 -8.91
C GLN A 279 -33.63 -6.27 -7.61
N ASP A 280 -32.89 -6.26 -6.49
CA ASP A 280 -33.34 -5.66 -5.23
C ASP A 280 -33.39 -4.12 -5.39
N TRP A 281 -34.46 -3.51 -4.86
CA TRP A 281 -34.76 -2.09 -5.01
C TRP A 281 -33.62 -1.18 -4.51
N LYS A 282 -32.83 -1.60 -3.52
CA LYS A 282 -31.67 -0.86 -2.99
C LYS A 282 -30.56 -0.77 -4.03
N PHE A 283 -30.40 -1.79 -4.87
CA PHE A 283 -29.36 -1.87 -5.90
C PHE A 283 -29.81 -1.16 -7.18
N VAL A 284 -31.11 -1.23 -7.50
CA VAL A 284 -31.74 -0.39 -8.54
C VAL A 284 -31.67 1.10 -8.18
N ALA A 285 -31.99 1.48 -6.94
CA ALA A 285 -31.87 2.86 -6.47
C ALA A 285 -30.40 3.32 -6.38
N SER A 286 -29.48 2.43 -5.98
CA SER A 286 -28.04 2.69 -5.98
C SER A 286 -27.54 3.09 -7.37
N ARG A 287 -27.85 2.31 -8.42
CA ARG A 287 -27.47 2.68 -9.79
C ARG A 287 -28.07 4.00 -10.22
N ARG A 288 -29.38 4.23 -10.03
CA ARG A 288 -30.01 5.54 -10.35
C ARG A 288 -29.29 6.72 -9.72
N LEU A 289 -28.87 6.61 -8.45
CA LEU A 289 -28.11 7.65 -7.76
C LEU A 289 -26.72 7.86 -8.37
N LEU A 290 -26.00 6.78 -8.66
CA LEU A 290 -24.66 6.83 -9.28
C LEU A 290 -24.72 7.39 -10.71
N ASP A 291 -25.70 6.96 -11.51
CA ASP A 291 -25.98 7.45 -12.86
C ASP A 291 -26.27 8.97 -12.85
N MET A 292 -27.18 9.42 -11.97
CA MET A 292 -27.52 10.84 -11.82
C MET A 292 -26.35 11.70 -11.32
N ALA A 293 -25.43 11.13 -10.54
CA ALA A 293 -24.24 11.81 -10.04
C ALA A 293 -23.02 11.73 -10.97
N GLY A 294 -23.11 10.99 -12.09
CA GLY A 294 -21.99 10.75 -13.00
C GLY A 294 -20.87 9.86 -12.42
N VAL A 295 -21.13 9.12 -11.35
CA VAL A 295 -20.16 8.20 -10.73
C VAL A 295 -20.11 6.91 -11.54
N GLN A 296 -18.98 6.66 -12.20
CA GLN A 296 -18.82 5.48 -13.05
C GLN A 296 -18.83 4.20 -12.20
N TYR A 297 -19.50 3.13 -12.66
CA TYR A 297 -19.38 1.81 -12.04
C TYR A 297 -19.14 0.71 -13.09
N VAL A 298 -18.27 -0.24 -12.75
CA VAL A 298 -17.91 -1.35 -13.65
C VAL A 298 -17.68 -2.65 -12.86
N GLN A 299 -18.17 -3.77 -13.38
CA GLN A 299 -17.89 -5.08 -12.81
C GLN A 299 -16.46 -5.50 -13.18
N HIS A 300 -15.64 -5.86 -12.19
CA HIS A 300 -14.29 -6.34 -12.44
C HIS A 300 -14.30 -7.72 -13.08
N GLN A 301 -13.45 -7.90 -14.08
CA GLN A 301 -13.18 -9.20 -14.70
C GLN A 301 -11.85 -9.70 -14.14
N LEU A 302 -11.94 -10.56 -13.11
CA LEU A 302 -10.78 -11.15 -12.43
C LEU A 302 -9.91 -11.93 -13.43
N GLN A 303 -8.61 -11.62 -13.48
CA GLN A 303 -7.67 -12.36 -14.34
C GLN A 303 -7.30 -13.73 -13.74
N GLN A 304 -7.49 -13.89 -12.43
CA GLN A 304 -7.32 -15.12 -11.67
C GLN A 304 -8.44 -15.25 -10.62
N SER A 305 -9.03 -16.45 -10.49
CA SER A 305 -10.12 -16.71 -9.53
C SER A 305 -9.65 -16.84 -8.08
N ARG A 306 -8.34 -16.95 -7.84
CA ARG A 306 -7.72 -17.09 -6.52
C ARG A 306 -6.35 -16.44 -6.50
N VAL A 307 -6.07 -15.70 -5.44
CA VAL A 307 -4.72 -15.25 -5.07
C VAL A 307 -4.33 -15.99 -3.78
N VAL A 308 -3.06 -16.40 -3.66
CA VAL A 308 -2.52 -17.06 -2.47
C VAL A 308 -1.51 -16.14 -1.81
N ILE A 309 -1.69 -15.92 -0.51
CA ILE A 309 -0.69 -15.29 0.36
C ILE A 309 -0.08 -16.43 1.18
N ASP A 310 1.18 -16.74 0.92
CA ASP A 310 1.94 -17.77 1.62
C ASP A 310 3.04 -17.11 2.42
N PHE A 311 3.00 -17.28 3.73
CA PHE A 311 3.95 -16.67 4.68
C PHE A 311 5.30 -17.42 4.75
N SER A 312 5.46 -18.54 4.05
CA SER A 312 6.72 -19.30 3.97
C SER A 312 7.64 -18.88 2.82
N LEU A 313 7.19 -17.99 1.93
CA LEU A 313 7.91 -17.56 0.72
C LEU A 313 8.77 -16.29 0.93
N VAL A 314 9.30 -16.07 2.14
CA VAL A 314 10.05 -14.86 2.55
C VAL A 314 11.27 -15.22 3.38
#